data_AF-A0A2N0Z996-F1
#
_entry.id   AF-A0A2N0Z996-F1
#
_cell.length_a   1.000
_cell.length_b   1.000
_cell.length_c   1.000
_cell.angle_alpha   90.00
_cell.angle_beta   90.00
_cell.angle_gamma   90.00
#
_symmetry.space_group_name_H-M   'P 1'
#
loop_
_entity.id
_entity.type
_entity.pdbx_description
1 polymer ?
#
loop_
_entity_poly.entity_id
_entity_poly.type
_entity_poly.pdbx_seq_one_letter_code
_entity_poly.pdbx_strand_id
1 'polypeptide(L)'
;METIKEFCDSVGKEYTYYLYQYFNIQNKGKLNRFPWCCHASSNLIASYLSVHYDKSIVHKKTPAHGVALGEDCVVDFTEFQFRLTKEEKERFYDSSNPYKKEEIYALLNREPVYQNSDSASFIVANSFGNCPLFGVKYAKKIEDPKTLNGFMQYVKLAIKDVGEKVVNAGLY
;
A
#
# COMPACT_ATOMS: atom_id res chain seq x y z
N MET A 1 4.96 5.23 -17.33
CA MET A 1 5.67 4.53 -16.24
C MET A 1 6.47 5.46 -15.36
N GLU A 2 7.37 6.28 -15.93
CA GLU A 2 8.16 7.27 -15.18
C GLU A 2 7.28 8.18 -14.29
N THR A 3 6.14 8.63 -14.82
CA THR A 3 5.13 9.42 -14.08
C THR A 3 4.48 8.68 -12.90
N ILE A 4 4.34 7.36 -12.96
CA ILE A 4 3.82 6.55 -11.84
C ILE A 4 4.90 6.42 -10.76
N LYS A 5 6.14 6.17 -11.16
CA LYS A 5 7.28 6.11 -10.23
C LYS A 5 7.45 7.43 -9.50
N GLU A 6 7.51 8.56 -10.21
CA GLU A 6 7.62 9.89 -9.62
C GLU A 6 6.49 10.17 -8.64
N PHE A 7 5.26 9.80 -8.99
CA PHE A 7 4.13 9.94 -8.09
C PHE A 7 4.30 9.07 -6.82
N CYS A 8 4.65 7.78 -6.98
CA CYS A 8 4.87 6.87 -5.85
C CYS A 8 6.00 7.37 -4.94
N ASP A 9 7.09 7.89 -5.52
CA ASP A 9 8.19 8.50 -4.79
C ASP A 9 7.72 9.75 -4.01
N SER A 10 6.83 10.56 -4.60
CA SER A 10 6.30 11.77 -3.98
C SER A 10 5.37 11.51 -2.80
N VAL A 11 4.61 10.40 -2.83
CA VAL A 11 3.63 10.07 -1.77
C VAL A 11 4.15 9.06 -0.76
N GLY A 12 5.20 8.31 -1.08
CA GLY A 12 5.46 7.05 -0.40
C GLY A 12 5.79 7.16 1.07
N LYS A 13 6.57 8.17 1.45
CA LYS A 13 6.90 8.45 2.84
C LYS A 13 5.65 8.78 3.66
N GLU A 14 4.89 9.79 3.26
CA GLU A 14 3.69 10.23 3.99
C GLU A 14 2.60 9.16 4.02
N TYR A 15 2.40 8.46 2.90
CA TYR A 15 1.41 7.40 2.83
C TYR A 15 1.78 6.24 3.75
N THR A 16 3.03 5.77 3.69
CA THR A 16 3.51 4.69 4.57
C THR A 16 3.37 5.05 6.04
N TYR A 17 3.75 6.28 6.42
CA TYR A 17 3.61 6.72 7.79
C TYR A 17 2.14 6.83 8.23
N TYR A 18 1.26 7.28 7.34
CA TYR A 18 -0.17 7.29 7.60
C TYR A 18 -0.73 5.87 7.82
N LEU A 19 -0.34 4.91 6.98
CA LEU A 19 -0.74 3.51 7.13
C LEU A 19 -0.26 2.94 8.48
N TYR A 20 1.00 3.18 8.84
CA TYR A 20 1.54 2.81 10.15
C TYR A 20 0.71 3.42 11.30
N GLN A 21 0.46 4.73 11.26
CA GLN A 21 -0.37 5.42 12.26
C GLN A 21 -1.77 4.81 12.35
N TYR A 22 -2.40 4.54 11.21
CA TYR A 22 -3.74 3.98 11.15
C TYR A 22 -3.79 2.54 11.70
N PHE A 23 -2.88 1.67 11.28
CA PHE A 23 -2.89 0.25 11.68
C PHE A 23 -2.39 0.04 13.11
N ASN A 24 -1.26 0.67 13.47
CA ASN A 24 -0.51 0.36 14.68
C ASN A 24 -0.96 1.20 15.85
N ILE A 25 -1.30 2.48 15.61
CA ILE A 25 -1.60 3.43 16.69
C ILE A 25 -3.12 3.52 16.88
N GLN A 26 -3.85 3.96 15.86
CA GLN A 26 -5.31 4.16 15.96
C GLN A 26 -6.04 2.85 16.21
N ASN A 27 -5.60 1.77 15.56
CA ASN A 27 -6.20 0.45 15.69
C ASN A 27 -5.40 -0.52 16.59
N LYS A 28 -4.41 -0.02 17.34
CA LYS A 28 -3.63 -0.79 18.32
C LYS A 28 -3.08 -2.12 17.74
N GLY A 29 -2.58 -2.07 16.51
CA GLY A 29 -2.00 -3.22 15.81
C GLY A 29 -3.02 -4.28 15.35
N LYS A 30 -4.32 -4.14 15.63
CA LYS A 30 -5.35 -5.11 15.21
C LYS A 30 -5.40 -5.31 13.70
N LEU A 31 -5.11 -4.25 12.95
CA LEU A 31 -5.10 -4.23 11.49
C LEU A 31 -3.71 -4.48 10.91
N ASN A 32 -2.69 -4.65 11.74
CA ASN A 32 -1.34 -4.93 11.28
C ASN A 32 -1.12 -6.44 11.00
N ARG A 33 -2.19 -7.13 10.60
CA ARG A 33 -2.20 -8.55 10.26
C ARG A 33 -2.83 -8.71 8.90
N PHE A 34 -2.41 -9.76 8.21
CA PHE A 34 -3.05 -10.19 6.98
C PHE A 34 -4.56 -10.44 7.20
N PRO A 35 -5.44 -10.03 6.27
CA PRO A 35 -5.16 -9.36 5.01
C PRO A 35 -5.13 -7.83 5.10
N TRP A 36 -5.38 -7.23 6.26
CA TRP A 36 -5.72 -5.80 6.35
C TRP A 36 -4.61 -4.88 5.85
N CYS A 37 -3.40 -4.95 6.42
CA CYS A 37 -2.35 -3.97 6.13
C CYS A 37 -1.90 -4.00 4.67
N CYS A 38 -1.55 -5.18 4.15
CA CYS A 38 -1.04 -5.35 2.79
C CYS A 38 -2.12 -5.15 1.73
N HIS A 39 -3.28 -5.80 1.85
CA HIS A 39 -4.29 -5.68 0.80
C HIS A 39 -5.04 -4.36 0.84
N ALA A 40 -5.28 -3.74 2.00
CA ALA A 40 -5.90 -2.42 2.02
C ALA A 40 -4.96 -1.39 1.39
N SER A 41 -3.66 -1.43 1.73
CA SER A 41 -2.63 -0.59 1.11
C SER A 41 -2.61 -0.77 -0.42
N SER A 42 -2.47 -2.02 -0.88
CA SER A 42 -2.34 -2.33 -2.29
C SER A 42 -3.61 -2.07 -3.10
N ASN A 43 -4.79 -2.28 -2.52
CA ASN A 43 -6.05 -1.91 -3.14
C ASN A 43 -6.20 -0.39 -3.28
N LEU A 44 -5.81 0.36 -2.24
CA LEU A 44 -5.88 1.82 -2.24
C LEU A 44 -4.99 2.41 -3.34
N ILE A 45 -3.71 2.02 -3.40
CA ILE A 45 -2.82 2.54 -4.44
C ILE A 45 -3.22 2.04 -5.84
N ALA A 46 -3.55 0.76 -6.01
CA ALA A 46 -3.99 0.23 -7.31
C ALA A 46 -5.22 0.97 -7.84
N SER A 47 -6.24 1.16 -6.99
CA SER A 47 -7.46 1.89 -7.36
C SER A 47 -7.20 3.34 -7.75
N TYR A 48 -6.19 3.98 -7.16
CA TYR A 48 -5.86 5.36 -7.45
C TYR A 48 -5.10 5.48 -8.78
N LEU A 49 -4.07 4.65 -8.94
CA LEU A 49 -3.28 4.59 -10.17
C LEU A 49 -4.15 4.17 -11.37
N SER A 50 -5.09 3.24 -11.17
CA SER A 50 -5.99 2.77 -12.24
C SER A 50 -6.92 3.86 -12.78
N VAL A 51 -7.27 4.84 -11.94
CA VAL A 51 -8.18 5.94 -12.32
C VAL A 51 -7.41 7.10 -12.95
N HIS A 52 -6.23 7.43 -12.42
CA HIS A 52 -5.55 8.71 -12.72
C HIS A 52 -4.30 8.58 -13.59
N TYR A 53 -3.79 7.36 -13.77
CA TYR A 53 -2.53 7.11 -14.48
C TYR A 53 -2.67 6.03 -15.56
N ASP A 54 -2.99 4.80 -15.18
CA ASP A 54 -3.04 3.67 -16.11
C ASP A 54 -4.05 2.61 -15.68
N LYS A 55 -5.05 2.35 -16.53
CA LYS A 55 -6.12 1.38 -16.30
C LYS A 55 -5.64 -0.07 -16.27
N SER A 56 -4.43 -0.36 -16.77
CA SER A 56 -3.80 -1.68 -16.67
C SER A 56 -3.43 -2.05 -15.23
N ILE A 57 -3.34 -1.04 -14.33
CA ILE A 57 -2.98 -1.26 -12.93
C ILE A 57 -4.08 -2.05 -12.22
N VAL A 58 -3.69 -3.18 -11.64
CA VAL A 58 -4.55 -4.10 -10.90
C VAL A 58 -4.02 -4.33 -9.49
N HIS A 59 -4.91 -4.77 -8.59
CA HIS A 59 -4.53 -5.28 -7.28
C HIS A 59 -4.47 -6.80 -7.36
N LYS A 60 -3.32 -7.39 -7.01
CA LYS A 60 -3.08 -8.84 -7.02
C LYS A 60 -2.93 -9.35 -5.59
N LYS A 61 -3.55 -10.50 -5.31
CA LYS A 61 -3.35 -11.26 -4.07
C LYS A 61 -2.21 -12.24 -4.29
N THR A 62 -1.11 -12.06 -3.59
CA THR A 62 -0.07 -13.08 -3.44
C THR A 62 -0.33 -13.87 -2.15
N PRO A 63 0.19 -15.10 -1.98
CA PRO A 63 0.01 -15.84 -0.75
C PRO A 63 0.49 -15.03 0.45
N ALA A 64 -0.41 -14.75 1.40
CA ALA A 64 -0.19 -13.91 2.59
C ALA A 64 0.19 -12.43 2.32
N HIS A 65 0.03 -11.92 1.09
CA HIS A 65 0.41 -10.56 0.73
C HIS A 65 -0.43 -9.98 -0.43
N GLY A 66 -0.37 -8.67 -0.65
CA GLY A 66 -1.10 -8.01 -1.72
C GLY A 66 -0.27 -6.89 -2.32
N VAL A 67 -0.32 -6.71 -3.64
CA VAL A 67 0.47 -5.71 -4.37
C VAL A 67 -0.35 -5.02 -5.45
N ALA A 68 0.02 -3.80 -5.81
CA ALA A 68 -0.45 -3.16 -7.04
C ALA A 68 0.50 -3.49 -8.19
N LEU A 69 -0.04 -3.94 -9.32
CA LEU A 69 0.72 -4.44 -10.46
C LEU A 69 0.28 -3.72 -11.74
N GLY A 70 1.24 -3.19 -12.48
CA GLY A 70 1.08 -2.80 -13.89
C GLY A 70 1.83 -3.74 -14.81
N GLU A 71 1.80 -3.47 -16.12
CA GLU A 71 2.50 -4.30 -17.13
C GLU A 71 4.00 -4.44 -16.87
N ASP A 72 4.62 -3.46 -16.20
CA ASP A 72 6.07 -3.39 -16.01
C ASP A 72 6.48 -2.91 -14.60
N CYS A 73 5.53 -2.81 -13.66
CA CYS A 73 5.83 -2.38 -12.29
C CYS A 73 5.05 -3.10 -11.20
N VAL A 74 5.67 -3.20 -10.04
CA VAL A 74 5.05 -3.58 -8.76
C VAL A 74 5.15 -2.40 -7.81
N VAL A 75 4.06 -2.08 -7.12
CA VAL A 75 4.00 -1.05 -6.08
C VAL A 75 3.48 -1.65 -4.79
N ASP A 76 4.28 -1.55 -3.73
CA ASP A 76 3.90 -1.96 -2.39
C ASP A 76 4.57 -1.10 -1.31
N PHE A 77 3.73 -0.34 -0.58
CA PHE A 77 4.15 0.49 0.54
C PHE A 77 4.27 -0.28 1.86
N THR A 78 4.12 -1.60 1.85
CA THR A 78 4.12 -2.44 3.06
C THR A 78 5.20 -3.52 3.05
N GLU A 79 5.89 -3.71 1.93
CA GLU A 79 6.94 -4.75 1.77
C GLU A 79 8.02 -4.66 2.85
N PHE A 80 8.45 -3.45 3.20
CA PHE A 80 9.51 -3.21 4.19
C PHE A 80 9.19 -3.85 5.55
N GLN A 81 7.92 -4.02 5.90
CA GLN A 81 7.45 -4.60 7.16
C GLN A 81 7.83 -6.09 7.30
N PHE A 82 7.93 -6.80 6.16
CA PHE A 82 8.28 -8.21 6.12
C PHE A 82 9.77 -8.44 6.30
N ARG A 83 10.59 -7.42 6.06
CA ARG A 83 12.06 -7.46 6.12
C ARG A 83 12.65 -6.82 7.37
N LEU A 84 11.80 -6.38 8.30
CA LEU A 84 12.21 -5.94 9.63
C LEU A 84 12.88 -7.07 10.40
N THR A 85 13.89 -6.74 11.20
CA THR A 85 14.46 -7.70 12.17
C THR A 85 13.40 -8.09 13.20
N LYS A 86 13.69 -9.11 14.02
CA LYS A 86 12.79 -9.53 15.09
C LYS A 86 12.48 -8.37 16.04
N GLU A 87 13.51 -7.63 16.46
CA GLU A 87 13.40 -6.50 17.39
C GLU A 87 12.63 -5.33 16.76
N GLU A 88 12.91 -5.03 15.49
CA GLU A 88 12.19 -3.99 14.74
C GLU A 88 10.72 -4.34 14.60
N LYS A 89 10.41 -5.60 14.32
CA LYS A 89 9.05 -6.10 14.19
C LYS A 89 8.31 -6.05 15.54
N GLU A 90 8.95 -6.47 16.63
CA GLU A 90 8.40 -6.34 17.99
C GLU A 90 8.05 -4.88 18.31
N ARG A 91 8.97 -3.94 18.05
CA ARG A 91 8.71 -2.50 18.22
C ARG A 91 7.64 -1.99 17.27
N PHE A 92 7.60 -2.47 16.02
CA PHE A 92 6.62 -2.03 15.03
C PHE A 92 5.20 -2.29 15.54
N TYR A 93 4.98 -3.43 16.19
CA TYR A 93 3.69 -3.79 16.78
C TYR A 93 3.42 -3.15 18.16
N ASP A 94 4.41 -2.51 18.80
CA ASP A 94 4.27 -1.91 20.11
C ASP A 94 3.67 -0.49 20.04
N SER A 95 2.38 -0.38 20.40
CA SER A 95 1.68 0.91 20.45
C SER A 95 2.13 1.83 21.60
N SER A 96 2.86 1.32 22.59
CA SER A 96 3.35 2.10 23.73
C SER A 96 4.66 2.82 23.45
N ASN A 97 5.46 2.32 22.51
CA ASN A 97 6.72 2.93 22.05
C ASN A 97 6.74 3.08 20.53
N PRO A 98 5.88 3.95 19.97
CA PRO A 98 5.72 4.04 18.54
C PRO A 98 6.97 4.59 17.85
N TYR A 99 7.25 4.07 16.66
CA TYR A 99 8.18 4.70 15.73
C TYR A 99 7.76 6.14 15.40
N LYS A 100 8.75 7.03 15.42
CA LYS A 100 8.65 8.38 14.88
C LYS A 100 8.62 8.34 13.36
N LYS A 101 8.14 9.43 12.77
CA LYS A 101 7.99 9.58 11.32
C LYS A 101 9.30 9.34 10.57
N GLU A 102 10.39 9.93 11.06
CA GLU A 102 11.72 9.85 10.48
C GLU A 102 12.29 8.43 10.54
N GLU A 103 11.93 7.66 11.57
CA GLU A 103 12.33 6.27 11.70
C GLU A 103 11.60 5.38 10.69
N ILE A 104 10.29 5.59 10.48
CA ILE A 104 9.54 4.92 9.40
C ILE A 104 10.15 5.26 8.03
N TYR A 105 10.60 6.50 7.84
CA TYR A 105 11.22 6.92 6.57
C TYR A 105 12.57 6.23 6.35
N ALA A 106 13.35 6.06 7.41
CA ALA A 106 14.60 5.32 7.35
C ALA A 106 14.37 3.84 7.00
N LEU A 107 13.33 3.21 7.58
CA LEU A 107 12.94 1.85 7.23
C LEU A 107 12.51 1.74 5.76
N LEU A 108 11.72 2.69 5.27
CA LEU A 108 11.27 2.72 3.89
C LEU A 108 12.46 2.83 2.90
N ASN A 109 13.48 3.63 3.22
CA ASN A 109 14.64 3.78 2.34
C ASN A 109 15.49 2.50 2.20
N ARG A 110 15.29 1.49 3.06
CA ARG A 110 15.97 0.19 2.95
C ARG A 110 15.39 -0.66 1.82
N GLU A 111 14.16 -0.38 1.38
CA GLU A 111 13.41 -1.24 0.47
C GLU A 111 12.68 -0.43 -0.62
N PRO A 112 12.82 -0.79 -1.90
CA PRO A 112 12.12 -0.08 -2.96
C PRO A 112 10.61 -0.39 -2.90
N VAL A 113 9.81 0.66 -2.67
CA VAL A 113 8.34 0.64 -2.80
C VAL A 113 7.90 0.29 -4.21
N TYR A 114 8.63 0.82 -5.20
CA TYR A 114 8.37 0.67 -6.62
C TYR A 114 9.47 -0.20 -7.22
N GLN A 115 9.08 -1.30 -7.88
CA GLN A 115 9.99 -2.24 -8.53
C GLN A 115 9.64 -2.34 -10.02
N ASN A 116 10.63 -2.21 -10.90
CA ASN A 116 10.48 -2.44 -12.34
C ASN A 116 10.52 -3.94 -12.69
N SER A 117 10.03 -4.28 -13.88
CA SER A 117 9.96 -5.64 -14.44
C SER A 117 11.29 -6.37 -14.58
N ASP A 118 12.42 -5.67 -14.59
CA ASP A 118 13.76 -6.27 -14.65
C ASP A 118 14.20 -6.96 -13.34
N SER A 119 13.41 -6.85 -12.27
CA SER A 119 13.71 -7.53 -11.01
C SER A 119 13.24 -8.99 -11.03
N ALA A 120 14.03 -9.91 -10.45
CA ALA A 120 13.67 -11.34 -10.33
C ALA A 120 12.31 -11.58 -9.62
N SER A 121 11.82 -10.57 -8.89
CA SER A 121 10.51 -10.52 -8.24
C SER A 121 9.32 -10.48 -9.22
N PHE A 122 9.53 -10.04 -10.46
CA PHE A 122 8.45 -9.85 -11.45
C PHE A 122 7.75 -11.17 -11.85
N ILE A 123 8.47 -12.29 -11.74
CA ILE A 123 7.97 -13.65 -12.00
C ILE A 123 6.84 -14.05 -11.04
N VAL A 124 6.73 -13.43 -9.86
CA VAL A 124 5.70 -13.72 -8.85
C VAL A 124 4.32 -13.12 -9.21
N ALA A 125 4.26 -12.17 -10.16
CA ALA A 125 3.09 -11.31 -10.32
C ALA A 125 2.01 -11.81 -11.30
N ASN A 126 2.36 -12.64 -12.29
CA ASN A 126 1.42 -13.03 -13.35
C ASN A 126 0.54 -14.25 -13.05
N SER A 127 0.81 -15.01 -11.99
CA SER A 127 0.14 -16.29 -11.71
C SER A 127 -1.13 -16.18 -10.84
N PHE A 128 -1.41 -15.02 -10.24
CA PHE A 128 -2.52 -14.85 -9.29
C PHE A 128 -3.71 -14.07 -9.86
N GLY A 129 -4.91 -14.36 -9.33
CA GLY A 129 -6.16 -13.69 -9.72
C GLY A 129 -6.19 -12.20 -9.36
N ASN A 130 -6.94 -11.43 -10.15
CA ASN A 130 -7.16 -10.00 -9.90
C ASN A 130 -8.21 -9.80 -8.81
N CYS A 131 -7.92 -8.95 -7.83
CA CYS A 131 -8.89 -8.55 -6.83
C CYS A 131 -9.70 -7.33 -7.30
N PRO A 132 -10.97 -7.19 -6.88
CA PRO A 132 -11.75 -5.98 -7.15
C PRO A 132 -11.09 -4.73 -6.58
N LEU A 133 -11.18 -3.60 -7.30
CA LEU A 133 -10.66 -2.30 -6.89
C LEU A 133 -11.73 -1.50 -6.15
N PHE A 134 -11.72 -1.56 -4.81
CA PHE A 134 -12.75 -0.96 -3.97
C PHE A 134 -12.60 0.56 -3.81
N GLY A 135 -11.38 1.08 -4.05
CA GLY A 135 -11.06 2.50 -3.93
C GLY A 135 -11.54 3.37 -5.11
N VAL A 136 -11.88 2.78 -6.26
CA VAL A 136 -12.17 3.52 -7.51
C VAL A 136 -13.24 4.59 -7.34
N LYS A 137 -14.32 4.28 -6.59
CA LYS A 137 -15.41 5.24 -6.35
C LYS A 137 -14.98 6.47 -5.55
N TYR A 138 -13.92 6.36 -4.75
CA TYR A 138 -13.36 7.46 -3.99
C TYR A 138 -12.32 8.23 -4.82
N ALA A 139 -11.46 7.50 -5.55
CA ALA A 139 -10.43 8.12 -6.40
C ALA A 139 -11.03 9.07 -7.44
N LYS A 140 -12.17 8.72 -8.04
CA LYS A 140 -12.91 9.57 -9.00
C LYS A 140 -13.41 10.91 -8.45
N LYS A 141 -13.41 11.09 -7.12
CA LYS A 141 -13.90 12.32 -6.46
C LYS A 141 -12.80 13.33 -6.14
N ILE A 142 -11.54 13.02 -6.47
CA ILE A 142 -10.41 13.88 -6.15
C ILE A 142 -10.21 14.91 -7.26
N GLU A 143 -10.22 16.18 -6.88
CA GLU A 143 -10.07 17.31 -7.80
C GLU A 143 -8.62 17.49 -8.27
N ASP A 144 -7.64 17.24 -7.39
CA ASP A 144 -6.21 17.44 -7.69
C ASP A 144 -5.40 16.14 -7.60
N PRO A 145 -5.68 15.16 -8.49
CA PRO A 145 -5.32 13.76 -8.29
C PRO A 145 -3.83 13.43 -8.47
N LYS A 146 -3.00 14.35 -8.94
CA LYS A 146 -1.56 14.08 -9.17
C LYS A 146 -0.67 14.66 -8.07
N THR A 147 -1.25 15.04 -6.94
CA THR A 147 -0.54 15.65 -5.81
C THR A 147 -0.58 14.76 -4.57
N LEU A 148 0.39 14.96 -3.67
CA LEU A 148 0.37 14.34 -2.34
C LEU A 148 -0.93 14.69 -1.58
N ASN A 149 -1.37 15.95 -1.64
CA ASN A 149 -2.57 16.39 -0.94
C ASN A 149 -3.83 15.67 -1.46
N GLY A 150 -4.01 15.60 -2.78
CA GLY A 150 -5.13 14.89 -3.39
C GLY A 150 -5.12 13.39 -3.04
N PHE A 151 -3.94 12.76 -3.08
CA PHE A 151 -3.81 11.36 -2.70
C PHE A 151 -4.14 11.12 -1.22
N MET A 152 -3.64 11.96 -0.31
CA MET A 152 -3.92 11.83 1.12
C MET A 152 -5.38 12.13 1.46
N GLN A 153 -6.05 13.01 0.73
CA GLN A 153 -7.49 13.21 0.83
C GLN A 153 -8.24 11.93 0.45
N TYR A 154 -7.89 11.31 -0.68
CA TYR A 154 -8.43 10.02 -1.09
C TYR A 154 -8.25 8.93 -0.04
N VAL A 155 -7.03 8.73 0.45
CA VAL A 155 -6.70 7.69 1.43
C VAL A 155 -7.55 7.84 2.68
N LYS A 156 -7.67 9.06 3.22
CA LYS A 156 -8.48 9.33 4.42
C LYS A 156 -9.97 9.06 4.21
N LEU A 157 -10.50 9.30 3.00
CA LEU A 157 -11.89 9.01 2.64
C LEU A 157 -12.16 7.51 2.44
N ALA A 158 -11.17 6.77 1.95
CA ALA A 158 -11.35 5.41 1.44
C ALA A 158 -10.93 4.30 2.41
N ILE A 159 -9.90 4.52 3.26
CA ILE A 159 -9.19 3.44 3.97
C ILE A 159 -10.09 2.51 4.79
N LYS A 160 -11.13 3.04 5.45
CA LYS A 160 -12.05 2.24 6.25
C LYS A 160 -12.90 1.30 5.38
N ASP A 161 -13.62 1.85 4.39
CA ASP A 161 -14.50 1.06 3.51
C ASP A 161 -13.69 0.06 2.65
N VAL A 162 -12.52 0.49 2.16
CA VAL A 162 -11.64 -0.39 1.38
C VAL A 162 -11.12 -1.52 2.27
N GLY A 163 -10.63 -1.22 3.48
CA GLY A 163 -10.11 -2.23 4.40
C GLY A 163 -11.16 -3.26 4.82
N GLU A 164 -12.38 -2.83 5.15
CA GLU A 164 -13.50 -3.74 5.49
C GLU A 164 -13.84 -4.68 4.33
N LYS A 165 -13.92 -4.17 3.09
CA LYS A 165 -14.23 -4.98 1.90
C LYS A 165 -13.14 -5.97 1.55
N VAL A 166 -11.88 -5.55 1.67
CA VAL A 166 -10.72 -6.39 1.43
C VAL A 166 -10.68 -7.58 2.38
N VAL A 167 -10.97 -7.37 3.67
CA VAL A 167 -11.06 -8.47 4.65
C VAL A 167 -12.14 -9.46 4.25
N ASN A 168 -13.33 -8.96 3.94
CA ASN A 168 -14.46 -9.81 3.55
C ASN A 168 -14.19 -10.58 2.25
N ALA A 169 -13.41 -10.02 1.33
CA ALA A 169 -12.97 -10.72 0.11
C ALA A 169 -11.85 -11.74 0.37
N GLY A 170 -11.07 -11.59 1.45
CA GLY A 170 -9.98 -12.49 1.81
C GLY A 170 -10.38 -13.71 2.63
N LEU A 171 -11.62 -13.75 3.13
CA LEU A 171 -12.22 -14.86 3.89
C LEU A 171 -12.78 -16.01 3.02
N TYR A 172 -12.66 -15.89 1.69
CA TYR A 172 -13.06 -16.90 0.71
C TYR A 172 -11.85 -17.49 0.00
#